data_AF-A0A936V9Q3-F1
#
_entry.id   AF-A0A936V9Q3-F1
#
_cell.length_a   1.000
_cell.length_b   1.000
_cell.length_c   1.000
_cell.angle_alpha   90.00
_cell.angle_beta   90.00
_cell.angle_gamma   90.00
#
_symmetry.space_group_name_H-M   'P 1'
#
loop_
_entity.id
_entity.type
_entity.pdbx_description
1 polymer ?
#
loop_
_entity_poly.entity_id
_entity_poly.type
_entity_poly.pdbx_seq_one_letter_code
_entity_poly.pdbx_strand_id
1 'polypeptide(L)'
;MSQSAFSAAQVGFLASWWMGIPLGLLSGVAAFIHRSPAKMQRALAWSLLVIVGFTLAFAIAGLTYGFIQTETIEPSRYTNWFIPSGVNDLRHFLCVGYMHNAAYLGGALAIPIAWGFHLAFWYRNRHVA
;
A
#
# COMPACT_ATOMS: atom_id res chain seq x y z
N MET A 1 -26.37 9.43 10.43
CA MET A 1 -26.47 8.11 9.75
C MET A 1 -25.17 7.36 10.01
N SER A 2 -25.20 6.21 10.69
CA SER A 2 -24.01 5.39 10.90
C SER A 2 -23.61 4.74 9.58
N GLN A 3 -22.46 5.10 9.01
CA GLN A 3 -21.92 4.39 7.85
C GLN A 3 -21.52 2.98 8.29
N SER A 4 -21.91 1.96 7.50
CA SER A 4 -21.49 0.59 7.76
C SER A 4 -20.01 0.41 7.38
N ALA A 5 -19.32 -0.55 8.01
CA ALA A 5 -17.94 -0.89 7.66
C ALA A 5 -17.78 -1.24 6.16
N PHE A 6 -18.82 -1.82 5.56
CA PHE A 6 -18.88 -2.12 4.13
C PHE A 6 -18.86 -0.85 3.26
N SER A 7 -19.65 0.16 3.62
CA SER A 7 -19.66 1.45 2.91
C SER A 7 -18.29 2.13 2.97
N ALA A 8 -17.62 2.10 4.13
CA ALA A 8 -16.26 2.63 4.27
C ALA A 8 -15.25 1.86 3.41
N ALA A 9 -15.34 0.53 3.36
CA ALA A 9 -14.49 -0.31 2.52
C ALA A 9 -14.69 -0.03 1.02
N GLN A 10 -15.92 0.19 0.58
CA GLN A 10 -16.25 0.51 -0.82
C GLN A 10 -15.63 1.85 -1.25
N VAL A 11 -15.74 2.89 -0.41
CA VAL A 11 -15.10 4.20 -0.68
C VAL A 11 -13.58 4.04 -0.72
N GLY A 12 -13.01 3.28 0.20
CA GLY A 12 -11.59 2.95 0.20
C GLY A 12 -11.14 2.30 -1.11
N PHE A 13 -11.87 1.28 -1.58
CA PHE A 13 -11.58 0.61 -2.84
C PHE A 13 -11.64 1.57 -4.03
N LEU A 14 -12.69 2.39 -4.15
CA LEU A 14 -12.84 3.36 -5.23
C LEU A 14 -11.77 4.46 -5.20
N ALA A 15 -11.21 4.77 -4.03
CA ALA A 15 -10.14 5.75 -3.89
C ALA A 15 -8.76 5.19 -4.27
N SER A 16 -8.50 3.90 -4.08
CA SER A 16 -7.15 3.32 -4.20
C SER A 16 -6.98 2.26 -5.28
N TRP A 17 -8.03 1.83 -5.98
CA TRP A 17 -7.93 0.76 -7.01
C TRP A 17 -6.93 1.10 -8.12
N TRP A 18 -6.83 2.37 -8.51
CA TRP A 18 -5.99 2.81 -9.61
C TRP A 18 -4.50 2.56 -9.34
N MET A 19 -4.07 2.55 -8.05
CA MET A 19 -2.69 2.25 -7.65
C MET A 19 -2.27 0.82 -7.96
N GLY A 20 -3.22 -0.12 -8.11
CA GLY A 20 -2.92 -1.48 -8.53
C GLY A 20 -2.33 -1.55 -9.93
N ILE A 21 -2.70 -0.63 -10.83
CA ILE A 21 -2.20 -0.59 -12.22
C ILE A 21 -0.70 -0.28 -12.28
N PRO A 22 -0.19 0.86 -11.76
CA PRO A 22 1.23 1.16 -11.80
C PRO A 22 2.05 0.15 -10.98
N LEU A 23 1.53 -0.29 -9.82
CA LEU A 23 2.18 -1.34 -9.03
C LEU A 23 2.36 -2.61 -9.85
N GLY A 24 1.25 -3.17 -10.35
CA GLY A 24 1.26 -4.43 -11.10
C GLY A 24 2.06 -4.34 -12.39
N LEU A 25 2.00 -3.22 -13.10
CA LEU A 25 2.78 -3.02 -14.33
C LEU A 25 4.28 -2.93 -14.02
N LEU A 26 4.68 -2.02 -13.12
CA LEU A 26 6.09 -1.76 -12.83
C LEU A 26 6.77 -2.91 -12.08
N SER A 27 6.06 -3.60 -11.19
CA SER A 27 6.58 -4.81 -10.54
C SER A 27 6.51 -6.03 -11.46
N GLY A 28 5.47 -6.12 -12.29
CA GLY A 28 5.26 -7.25 -13.21
C GLY A 28 6.33 -7.37 -14.28
N VAL A 29 6.86 -6.24 -14.77
CA VAL A 29 7.98 -6.23 -15.72
C VAL A 29 9.21 -6.97 -15.17
N ALA A 30 9.46 -6.92 -13.85
CA ALA A 30 10.58 -7.65 -13.24
C ALA A 30 10.43 -9.18 -13.35
N ALA A 31 9.23 -9.69 -13.60
CA ALA A 31 8.99 -11.13 -13.73
C ALA A 31 9.55 -11.73 -15.02
N PHE A 32 9.75 -10.93 -16.08
CA PHE A 32 10.32 -11.40 -17.35
C PHE A 32 11.77 -11.91 -17.24
N ILE A 33 12.45 -11.67 -16.11
CA ILE A 33 13.74 -12.27 -15.79
C ILE A 33 13.65 -13.81 -15.70
N HIS A 34 12.46 -14.34 -15.41
CA HIS A 34 12.21 -15.78 -15.27
C HIS A 34 11.84 -16.42 -16.62
N ARG A 35 12.75 -17.19 -17.21
CA ARG A 35 12.56 -17.83 -18.54
C ARG A 35 11.49 -18.92 -18.59
N SER A 36 11.20 -19.57 -17.46
CA SER A 36 10.19 -20.63 -17.39
C SER A 36 8.84 -20.05 -16.96
N PRO A 37 7.74 -20.30 -17.70
CA PRO A 37 6.41 -19.82 -17.33
C PRO A 37 5.99 -20.23 -15.91
N ALA A 38 6.30 -21.46 -15.50
CA ALA A 38 5.99 -21.96 -14.15
C ALA A 38 6.78 -21.20 -13.06
N LYS A 39 8.07 -20.92 -13.30
CA LYS A 39 8.89 -20.13 -12.37
C LYS A 39 8.42 -18.68 -12.32
N MET A 40 8.03 -18.10 -13.45
CA MET A 40 7.52 -16.74 -13.57
C MET A 40 6.21 -16.55 -12.78
N GLN A 41 5.21 -17.43 -12.99
CA GLN A 41 3.94 -17.36 -12.27
C GLN A 41 4.14 -17.50 -10.76
N ARG A 42 4.98 -18.43 -10.33
CA ARG A 42 5.31 -18.60 -8.90
C ARG A 42 5.99 -17.34 -8.33
N ALA A 43 6.97 -16.79 -9.04
CA ALA A 43 7.65 -15.58 -8.60
C ALA A 43 6.69 -14.38 -8.50
N LEU A 44 5.79 -14.22 -9.47
CA LEU A 44 4.73 -13.19 -9.44
C LEU A 44 3.78 -13.37 -8.26
N ALA A 45 3.30 -14.59 -8.01
CA ALA A 45 2.40 -14.85 -6.89
C ALA A 45 3.05 -14.51 -5.54
N TRP A 46 4.32 -14.89 -5.35
CA TRP A 46 5.06 -14.54 -4.14
C TRP A 46 5.39 -13.05 -4.05
N SER A 47 5.72 -12.39 -5.17
CA SER A 47 6.02 -10.96 -5.14
C SER A 47 4.78 -10.12 -4.82
N LEU A 48 3.59 -10.54 -5.26
CA LEU A 48 2.32 -9.92 -4.84
C LEU A 48 2.14 -9.98 -3.31
N LEU A 49 2.42 -11.13 -2.67
CA LEU A 49 2.35 -11.24 -1.21
C LEU A 49 3.36 -10.33 -0.51
N VAL A 50 4.57 -10.21 -1.06
CA VAL A 50 5.60 -9.29 -0.55
C VAL A 50 5.13 -7.83 -0.66
N ILE A 51 4.60 -7.43 -1.81
CA ILE A 51 4.08 -6.06 -2.05
C ILE A 51 2.93 -5.74 -1.10
N VAL A 52 1.96 -6.66 -0.96
CA VAL A 52 0.81 -6.49 -0.06
C VAL A 52 1.27 -6.39 1.38
N GLY A 53 2.12 -7.31 1.85
CA GLY A 53 2.63 -7.29 3.22
C GLY A 53 3.43 -6.03 3.53
N PHE A 54 4.30 -5.60 2.61
CA PHE A 54 5.10 -4.39 2.77
C PHE A 54 4.24 -3.12 2.81
N THR A 55 3.29 -2.99 1.88
CA THR A 55 2.38 -1.84 1.82
C THR A 55 1.48 -1.79 3.06
N LEU A 56 0.98 -2.95 3.51
CA LEU A 56 0.18 -3.04 4.73
C LEU A 56 0.97 -2.63 5.98
N ALA A 57 2.24 -3.03 6.08
CA ALA A 57 3.10 -2.59 7.19
C ALA A 57 3.25 -1.06 7.23
N PHE A 58 3.42 -0.42 6.07
CA PHE A 58 3.44 1.04 5.96
C PHE A 58 2.10 1.68 6.33
N ALA A 59 0.99 1.10 5.88
CA ALA A 59 -0.35 1.57 6.24
C ALA A 59 -0.56 1.52 7.76
N ILE A 60 -0.23 0.41 8.41
CA ILE A 60 -0.33 0.25 9.86
C ILE A 60 0.60 1.24 10.58
N ALA A 61 1.85 1.40 10.11
CA ALA A 61 2.77 2.38 10.68
C ALA A 61 2.23 3.81 10.57
N GLY A 62 1.66 4.18 9.41
CA GLY A 62 1.00 5.47 9.20
C GLY A 62 -0.22 5.66 10.08
N LEU A 63 -1.03 4.62 10.29
CA LEU A 63 -2.18 4.67 11.19
C LEU A 63 -1.74 4.91 12.63
N THR A 64 -0.76 4.16 13.12
CA THR A 64 -0.17 4.33 14.45
C THR A 64 0.42 5.73 14.62
N TYR A 65 1.19 6.19 13.63
CA TYR A 65 1.73 7.54 13.61
C TYR A 65 0.63 8.61 13.64
N GLY A 66 -0.47 8.39 12.90
CA GLY A 66 -1.64 9.28 12.92
C GLY A 66 -2.31 9.34 14.30
N PHE A 67 -2.45 8.20 14.99
CA PHE A 67 -3.02 8.18 16.34
C PHE A 67 -2.19 8.97 17.36
N ILE A 68 -0.86 8.87 17.25
CA ILE A 68 0.10 9.63 18.09
C ILE A 68 0.03 11.12 17.75
N GLN A 69 0.07 11.47 16.46
CA GLN A 69 0.08 12.89 16.05
C GLN A 69 -1.24 13.62 16.29
N THR A 70 -2.34 12.89 16.42
CA THR A 70 -3.67 13.44 16.66
C THR A 70 -4.12 13.33 18.11
N GLU A 71 -3.22 13.00 19.05
CA GLU A 71 -3.52 13.05 20.50
C GLU A 71 -3.92 14.47 20.92
N THR A 72 -3.21 15.47 20.39
CA THR A 72 -3.55 16.89 20.53
C THR A 72 -3.75 17.49 19.14
N ILE A 73 -5.00 17.70 18.74
CA ILE A 73 -5.32 18.23 17.41
C ILE A 73 -5.10 19.75 17.42
N GLU A 74 -4.04 20.19 16.76
CA GLU A 74 -3.81 21.60 16.43
C GLU A 74 -4.31 21.89 15.02
N PRO A 75 -5.38 22.70 14.83
CA PRO A 75 -5.97 22.94 13.50
C PRO A 75 -4.98 23.54 12.49
N SER A 76 -4.00 24.34 12.95
CA SER A 76 -2.98 24.97 12.12
C SER A 76 -2.10 23.96 11.37
N ARG A 77 -1.86 22.77 11.95
CA ARG A 77 -1.07 21.70 11.32
C ARG A 77 -1.77 21.05 10.11
N TYR A 78 -3.09 21.20 10.01
CA TYR A 78 -3.92 20.55 8.99
C TYR A 78 -4.44 21.52 7.94
N THR A 79 -3.88 22.74 7.84
CA THR A 79 -4.32 23.78 6.89
C THR A 79 -4.24 23.33 5.42
N ASN A 80 -3.30 22.42 5.09
CA ASN A 80 -3.14 21.88 3.74
C ASN A 80 -3.96 20.59 3.50
N TRP A 81 -4.72 20.12 4.49
CA TRP A 81 -5.53 18.93 4.37
C TRP A 81 -6.94 19.30 3.93
N PHE A 82 -7.48 18.57 2.96
CA PHE A 82 -8.89 18.69 2.61
C PHE A 82 -9.75 17.99 3.68
N ILE A 83 -10.41 18.78 4.52
CA ILE A 83 -11.33 18.30 5.56
C ILE A 83 -12.73 18.81 5.19
N PRO A 84 -13.65 17.93 4.75
CA PRO A 84 -15.00 18.35 4.38
C PRO A 84 -15.79 18.82 5.61
N SER A 85 -16.72 19.76 5.40
CA SER A 85 -17.67 20.17 6.43
C SER A 85 -18.62 19.01 6.76
N GLY A 86 -18.79 18.70 8.05
CA GLY A 86 -19.64 17.58 8.51
C GLY A 86 -18.90 16.31 8.90
N VAL A 87 -17.56 16.33 9.03
CA VAL A 87 -16.81 15.25 9.67
C VAL A 87 -17.18 15.20 11.17
N ASN A 88 -17.87 14.13 11.57
CA ASN A 88 -18.28 13.93 12.97
C ASN A 88 -17.11 13.53 13.89
N ASP A 89 -16.11 12.84 13.33
CA ASP A 89 -14.93 12.39 14.06
C ASP A 89 -13.66 12.79 13.30
N LEU A 90 -13.16 13.98 13.65
CA LEU A 90 -11.99 14.55 13.00
C LEU A 90 -10.74 13.71 13.24
N ARG A 91 -10.58 13.15 14.45
CA ARG A 91 -9.40 12.37 14.82
C ARG A 91 -9.27 11.13 13.94
N HIS A 92 -10.34 10.34 13.84
CA HIS A 92 -10.33 9.13 13.03
C HIS A 92 -10.18 9.44 11.54
N PHE A 93 -10.79 10.53 11.06
CA PHE A 93 -10.60 11.00 9.68
C PHE A 93 -9.12 11.28 9.38
N LEU A 94 -8.44 12.03 10.25
CA LEU A 94 -7.02 12.33 10.10
C LEU A 94 -6.14 11.06 10.17
N CYS A 95 -6.42 10.15 11.10
CA CYS A 95 -5.70 8.88 11.23
C CYS A 95 -5.80 8.03 9.96
N VAL A 96 -6.99 7.95 9.36
CA VAL A 96 -7.20 7.26 8.07
C VAL A 96 -6.44 7.96 6.94
N GLY A 97 -6.37 9.29 6.95
CA GLY A 97 -5.56 10.04 5.98
C GLY A 97 -4.05 9.78 6.11
N TYR A 98 -3.52 9.67 7.33
CA TYR A 98 -2.13 9.27 7.55
C TYR A 98 -1.87 7.83 7.09
N MET A 99 -2.76 6.90 7.43
CA MET A 99 -2.72 5.51 6.94
C MET A 99 -2.70 5.46 5.41
N HIS A 100 -3.57 6.24 4.76
CA HIS A 100 -3.67 6.31 3.31
C HIS A 100 -2.37 6.83 2.68
N ASN A 101 -1.88 7.99 3.11
CA ASN A 101 -0.63 8.57 2.59
C ASN A 101 0.58 7.66 2.79
N ALA A 102 0.67 7.01 3.96
CA ALA A 102 1.72 6.04 4.23
C ALA A 102 1.59 4.79 3.33
N ALA A 103 0.38 4.31 3.05
CA ALA A 103 0.15 3.22 2.11
C ALA A 103 0.59 3.59 0.67
N TYR A 104 0.38 4.84 0.22
CA TYR A 104 0.90 5.31 -1.07
C TYR A 104 2.43 5.28 -1.13
N LEU A 105 3.08 5.77 -0.08
CA LEU A 105 4.53 5.70 0.04
C LEU A 105 5.02 4.24 0.07
N GLY A 106 4.37 3.39 0.86
CA GLY A 106 4.64 1.97 0.95
C GLY A 106 4.50 1.27 -0.41
N GLY A 107 3.45 1.58 -1.16
CA GLY A 107 3.24 1.06 -2.51
C GLY A 107 4.33 1.51 -3.48
N ALA A 108 4.68 2.81 -3.50
CA ALA A 108 5.76 3.30 -4.35
C ALA A 108 7.10 2.61 -4.03
N LEU A 109 7.42 2.44 -2.75
CA LEU A 109 8.62 1.74 -2.28
C LEU A 109 8.55 0.22 -2.46
N ALA A 110 7.35 -0.37 -2.56
CA ALA A 110 7.20 -1.79 -2.81
C ALA A 110 7.72 -2.20 -4.20
N ILE A 111 7.77 -1.28 -5.17
CA ILE A 111 8.28 -1.55 -6.52
C ILE A 111 9.77 -1.97 -6.48
N PRO A 112 10.71 -1.15 -5.97
CA PRO A 112 12.11 -1.57 -5.87
C PRO A 112 12.30 -2.80 -4.97
N ILE A 113 11.49 -2.97 -3.93
CA ILE A 113 11.50 -4.18 -3.09
C ILE A 113 11.10 -5.43 -3.88
N ALA A 114 10.05 -5.34 -4.70
CA ALA A 114 9.62 -6.42 -5.58
C ALA A 114 10.72 -6.77 -6.58
N TRP A 115 11.37 -5.78 -7.18
CA TRP A 115 12.51 -6.00 -8.07
C TRP A 115 13.66 -6.74 -7.37
N GLY A 116 14.03 -6.31 -6.16
CA GLY A 116 15.01 -7.00 -5.33
C GLY A 116 14.62 -8.45 -5.03
N PHE A 117 13.34 -8.69 -4.72
CA PHE A 117 12.79 -10.03 -4.54
C PHE A 117 12.93 -10.88 -5.81
N HIS A 118 12.56 -10.35 -6.98
CA HIS A 118 12.67 -11.06 -8.26
C HIS A 118 14.12 -11.45 -8.58
N LEU A 119 15.08 -10.55 -8.31
CA LEU A 119 16.51 -10.82 -8.48
C LEU A 119 17.02 -11.90 -7.50
N ALA A 120 16.64 -11.81 -6.23
CA ALA A 120 17.00 -12.80 -5.22
C ALA A 120 16.41 -14.18 -5.53
N PHE A 121 15.14 -14.23 -5.96
CA PHE A 121 14.46 -15.45 -6.37
C PHE A 121 15.13 -16.07 -7.60
N TRP A 122 15.51 -15.25 -8.58
CA TRP A 122 16.26 -15.70 -9.76
C TRP A 122 17.62 -16.29 -9.36
N TYR A 123 18.40 -15.58 -8.54
CA TYR A 123 19.72 -16.02 -8.12
C TYR A 123 19.68 -17.37 -7.37
N ARG A 124 18.69 -17.56 -6.49
CA ARG A 124 18.53 -18.82 -5.73
C ARG A 124 18.15 -20.01 -6.61
N ASN A 125 17.43 -19.76 -7.71
CA ASN A 125 16.89 -20.82 -8.57
C ASN A 125 17.67 -21.04 -9.88
N ARG A 126 18.83 -20.39 -10.04
CA ARG A 126 19.69 -20.51 -11.24
C ARG A 126 20.39 -21.86 -11.38
N HIS A 127 20.60 -22.56 -10.25
CA HIS A 127 21.33 -23.83 -10.19
C HIS A 127 20.41 -25.06 -10.24
N VAL A 128 19.10 -24.85 -10.25
CA VAL A 128 18.10 -25.90 -10.42
C VAL A 128 17.61 -25.82 -11.87
N ALA A 129 18.46 -26.32 -12.77
CA ALA A 129 18.19 -26.52 -14.18
C ALA A 129 17.93 -27.99 -14.45
#